data_AF-A0A0A1UAV0-F1
#
_entry.id   AF-A0A0A1UAV0-F1
#
_cell.length_a   1.000
_cell.length_b   1.000
_cell.length_c   1.000
_cell.angle_alpha   90.00
_cell.angle_beta   90.00
_cell.angle_gamma   90.00
#
_symmetry.space_group_name_H-M   'P 1'
#
loop_
_entity.id
_entity.type
_entity.pdbx_description
1 polymer ?
#
loop_
_entity_poly.entity_id
_entity_poly.type
_entity_poly.pdbx_seq_one_letter_code
_entity_poly.pdbx_strand_id
1 'polypeptide(L)'
;MSDKQQMYWCKFCKKFIQNKAVTRQQHESSGSHKRCMQKFLEEEKRAEARKDKREFDLLNDISKMEQAAVKQMGQDIEHNAIREKVITKDTGIRESLNDIRKKREDSKKQERAARSYYFETIRQTPDYTTSSARDY
;
A
#
# COMPACT_ATOMS: atom_id res chain seq x y z
N MET A 1 -12.31 51.55 50.74
CA MET A 1 -12.63 50.66 49.62
C MET A 1 -11.37 50.52 48.78
N SER A 2 -10.81 49.33 48.71
CA SER A 2 -9.53 49.10 48.02
C SER A 2 -9.81 48.94 46.52
N ASP A 3 -9.65 50.02 45.76
CA ASP A 3 -9.72 49.98 44.30
C ASP A 3 -8.64 49.04 43.80
N LYS A 4 -9.03 47.82 43.40
CA LYS A 4 -8.16 46.90 42.66
C LYS A 4 -7.85 47.58 41.33
N GLN A 5 -6.71 48.27 41.26
CA GLN A 5 -6.28 48.97 40.06
C GLN A 5 -6.16 47.97 38.91
N GLN A 6 -7.10 48.04 37.96
CA GLN A 6 -7.04 47.22 36.75
C GLN A 6 -5.80 47.64 35.95
N MET A 7 -5.04 46.65 35.47
CA MET A 7 -3.89 46.85 34.60
C MET A 7 -4.30 46.55 33.15
N TYR A 8 -3.86 47.38 32.21
CA TYR A 8 -4.02 47.23 30.77
C TYR A 8 -2.75 46.63 30.16
N TRP A 9 -2.88 45.57 29.38
CA TRP A 9 -1.78 44.99 28.63
C TRP A 9 -1.68 45.63 27.24
N CYS A 10 -0.54 46.26 26.93
CA CYS A 10 -0.29 46.77 25.59
C CYS A 10 0.29 45.66 24.69
N LYS A 11 -0.42 45.30 23.62
CA LYS A 11 0.01 44.29 22.64
C LYS A 11 1.35 44.62 21.97
N PHE A 12 1.56 45.89 21.63
CA PHE A 12 2.76 46.33 20.89
C PHE A 12 4.00 46.44 21.80
N CYS A 13 3.82 47.00 23.01
CA CYS A 13 4.92 47.19 23.95
C CYS A 13 5.16 45.99 24.87
N LYS A 14 4.26 44.99 24.86
CA LYS A 14 4.28 43.79 25.70
C LYS A 14 4.52 44.10 27.18
N LYS A 15 3.79 45.09 27.71
CA LYS A 15 3.87 45.50 29.11
C LYS A 15 2.51 45.87 29.68
N PHE A 16 2.38 45.69 30.99
CA PHE A 16 1.23 46.15 31.77
C PHE A 16 1.37 47.63 32.12
N ILE A 17 0.26 48.36 32.00
CA ILE A 17 0.15 49.80 32.26
C ILE A 17 -1.08 50.00 33.14
N GLN A 18 -1.11 51.02 33.98
CA GLN A 18 -2.31 51.33 34.77
C GLN A 18 -3.50 51.63 33.83
N ASN A 19 -4.65 51.00 34.06
CA ASN A 19 -5.87 51.19 33.27
C ASN A 19 -6.59 52.51 33.66
N LYS A 20 -5.88 53.63 33.55
CA LYS A 20 -6.45 54.98 33.63
C LYS A 20 -6.41 55.58 32.23
N ALA A 21 -7.51 56.20 31.79
CA ALA A 21 -7.66 56.73 30.44
C ALA A 21 -6.49 57.65 30.03
N VAL A 22 -6.11 58.59 30.91
CA VAL A 22 -5.00 59.53 30.68
C VAL A 22 -3.66 58.80 30.55
N THR A 23 -3.37 57.86 31.46
CA THR A 23 -2.12 57.08 31.44
C THR A 23 -2.01 56.22 30.19
N ARG A 24 -3.12 55.65 29.74
CA ARG A 24 -3.19 54.87 28.50
C ARG A 24 -2.96 55.75 27.27
N GLN A 25 -3.61 56.90 27.18
CA GLN A 25 -3.43 57.85 26.09
C GLN A 25 -1.99 58.39 26.03
N GLN A 26 -1.40 58.70 27.18
CA GLN A 26 0.00 59.13 27.25
C GLN A 26 0.96 58.01 26.83
N HIS A 27 0.65 56.75 27.18
CA HIS A 27 1.41 55.62 26.70
C HIS A 27 1.32 55.44 25.18
N GLU A 28 0.11 55.46 24.61
CA GLU A 28 -0.15 55.27 23.18
C GLU A 28 0.45 56.40 22.32
N SER A 29 0.44 57.63 22.84
CA SER A 29 1.06 58.78 22.16
C SER A 29 2.60 58.81 22.26
N SER A 30 3.19 58.03 23.16
CA SER A 30 4.65 58.00 23.36
C SER A 30 5.41 57.52 22.12
N GLY A 31 6.57 58.11 21.85
CA GLY A 31 7.43 57.71 20.73
C GLY A 31 7.89 56.26 20.80
N SER A 32 8.08 55.72 22.01
CA SER A 32 8.40 54.31 22.22
C SER A 32 7.27 53.39 21.72
N HIS A 33 6.01 53.74 22.02
CA HIS A 33 4.86 52.94 21.58
C HIS A 33 4.76 52.94 20.05
N LYS A 34 4.86 54.12 19.42
CA LYS A 34 4.82 54.24 17.96
C LYS A 34 5.92 53.42 17.28
N ARG A 35 7.14 53.41 17.84
CA ARG A 35 8.25 52.59 17.32
C ARG A 35 7.99 51.09 17.47
N CYS A 36 7.49 50.64 18.61
CA CYS A 36 7.13 49.23 18.82
C CYS A 36 5.99 48.80 17.88
N MET A 37 4.99 49.66 17.67
CA MET A 37 3.89 49.42 16.74
C MET A 37 4.38 49.29 15.30
N GLN A 38 5.28 50.16 14.85
CA GLN A 38 5.87 50.06 13.50
C GLN A 38 6.63 48.74 13.30
N LYS A 39 7.46 48.34 14.28
CA LYS A 39 8.15 47.04 14.23
C LYS A 39 7.18 45.87 14.18
N PHE A 40 6.11 45.92 14.96
CA PHE A 40 5.08 44.89 14.95
C PHE A 40 4.42 44.76 13.57
N LEU A 41 4.08 45.87 12.91
CA LEU A 41 3.50 45.86 11.57
C LEU A 41 4.49 45.33 10.50
N GLU A 42 5.78 45.65 10.63
CA GLU A 42 6.82 45.10 9.75
C GLU A 42 7.01 43.59 9.96
N GLU A 43 7.00 43.14 11.22
CA GLU A 43 7.07 41.72 11.56
C GLU A 43 5.86 40.95 11.03
N GLU A 44 4.66 41.52 11.15
CA GLU A 44 3.42 40.93 10.63
C GLU A 44 3.46 40.78 9.10
N LYS A 45 3.90 41.83 8.38
CA LYS A 45 4.11 41.75 6.92
C LYS A 45 5.14 40.68 6.53
N ARG A 46 6.25 40.57 7.27
CA ARG A 46 7.26 39.53 7.05
C ARG A 46 6.73 38.14 7.38
N ALA A 47 5.86 38.02 8.38
CA ALA A 47 5.22 36.77 8.75
C ALA A 47 4.28 36.28 7.66
N GLU A 48 3.48 37.19 7.05
CA GLU A 48 2.61 36.85 5.92
C GLU A 48 3.43 36.39 4.71
N ALA A 49 4.48 37.12 4.32
CA ALA A 49 5.36 36.69 3.21
C ALA A 49 6.02 35.32 3.46
N ARG A 50 6.36 35.00 4.72
CA ARG A 50 6.87 33.67 5.10
C ARG A 50 5.80 32.59 5.09
N LYS A 51 4.54 32.95 5.28
CA LYS A 51 3.40 32.02 5.21
C LYS A 51 3.12 31.68 3.76
N ASP A 52 3.05 32.67 2.88
CA ASP A 52 2.86 32.48 1.44
C ASP A 52 3.96 31.59 0.85
N LYS A 53 5.22 31.83 1.23
CA LYS A 53 6.34 30.98 0.81
C LYS A 53 6.16 29.53 1.27
N ARG A 54 5.77 29.32 2.53
CA ARG A 54 5.55 27.97 3.09
C ARG A 54 4.39 27.26 2.41
N GLU A 55 3.34 27.98 2.06
CA GLU A 55 2.21 27.43 1.31
C GLU A 55 2.63 27.01 -0.10
N PHE A 56 3.41 27.84 -0.79
CA PHE A 56 3.97 27.48 -2.09
C PHE A 56 4.91 26.26 -2.02
N ASP A 57 5.79 26.21 -1.03
CA ASP A 57 6.70 25.07 -0.82
C ASP A 57 5.89 23.78 -0.53
N LEU A 58 4.83 23.89 0.30
CA LEU A 58 3.93 22.78 0.59
C LEU A 58 3.21 22.26 -0.66
N LEU A 59 2.68 23.15 -1.50
CA LEU A 59 2.01 22.78 -2.76
C LEU A 59 2.99 22.05 -3.70
N ASN A 60 4.24 22.52 -3.79
CA ASN A 60 5.26 21.83 -4.58
C ASN A 60 5.57 20.43 -4.03
N ASP A 61 5.64 20.28 -2.72
CA ASP A 61 5.90 18.99 -2.11
C ASP A 61 4.74 18.01 -2.31
N ILE A 62 3.49 18.48 -2.18
CA ILE A 62 2.29 17.70 -2.51
C ILE A 62 2.36 17.25 -3.98
N SER A 63 2.65 18.14 -4.91
CA SER A 63 2.75 17.80 -6.33
C SER A 63 3.80 16.71 -6.60
N LYS A 64 4.97 16.78 -5.93
CA LYS A 64 5.99 15.72 -6.03
C LYS A 64 5.51 14.39 -5.45
N MET A 65 4.81 14.43 -4.31
CA MET A 65 4.25 13.22 -3.70
C MET A 65 3.22 12.57 -4.61
N GLU A 66 2.33 13.36 -5.24
CA GLU A 66 1.34 12.87 -6.18
C GLU A 66 2.00 12.22 -7.41
N GLN A 67 3.01 12.86 -7.99
CA GLN A 67 3.77 12.29 -9.11
C GLN A 67 4.45 10.97 -8.73
N ALA A 68 5.04 10.91 -7.53
CA ALA A 68 5.65 9.68 -7.03
C ALA A 68 4.61 8.57 -6.80
N ALA A 69 3.45 8.92 -6.24
CA ALA A 69 2.36 7.99 -6.01
C ALA A 69 1.80 7.40 -7.33
N VAL A 70 1.60 8.25 -8.36
CA VAL A 70 1.15 7.79 -9.68
C VAL A 70 2.18 6.85 -10.31
N LYS A 71 3.47 7.18 -10.21
CA LYS A 71 4.55 6.32 -10.71
C LYS A 71 4.56 4.96 -10.01
N GLN A 72 4.44 4.96 -8.69
CA GLN A 72 4.38 3.72 -7.90
C GLN A 72 3.17 2.88 -8.27
N MET A 73 1.99 3.50 -8.41
CA MET A 73 0.77 2.82 -8.81
C MET A 73 0.92 2.15 -10.18
N GLY A 74 1.56 2.83 -11.14
CA GLY A 74 1.88 2.25 -12.44
C GLY A 74 2.73 0.98 -12.33
N GLN A 75 3.78 1.03 -11.51
CA GLN A 75 4.66 -0.12 -11.25
C GLN A 75 3.92 -1.28 -10.57
N ASP A 76 3.04 -0.98 -9.61
CA ASP A 76 2.26 -2.00 -8.90
C ASP A 76 1.26 -2.69 -9.83
N ILE A 77 0.62 -1.95 -10.75
CA ILE A 77 -0.26 -2.50 -11.78
C ILE A 77 0.52 -3.45 -12.71
N GLU A 78 1.69 -3.02 -13.19
CA GLU A 78 2.55 -3.84 -14.04
C GLU A 78 3.01 -5.12 -13.34
N HIS A 79 3.48 -5.00 -12.10
CA HIS A 79 3.92 -6.15 -11.31
C HIS A 79 2.77 -7.11 -11.02
N ASN A 80 1.57 -6.61 -10.73
CA ASN A 80 0.40 -7.45 -10.52
C ASN A 80 -0.02 -8.19 -11.81
N ALA A 81 0.02 -7.51 -12.96
CA ALA A 81 -0.27 -8.14 -14.24
C ALA A 81 0.72 -9.27 -14.58
N ILE A 82 2.01 -9.10 -14.24
CA ILE A 82 3.01 -10.17 -14.39
C ILE A 82 2.69 -11.33 -13.45
N ARG A 83 2.36 -11.04 -12.19
CA ARG A 83 2.00 -12.06 -11.19
C ARG A 83 0.81 -12.91 -11.64
N GLU A 84 -0.24 -12.29 -12.16
CA GLU A 84 -1.41 -13.01 -12.68
C GLU A 84 -1.06 -13.95 -13.85
N LYS A 85 -0.20 -13.49 -14.78
CA LYS A 85 0.30 -14.32 -15.88
C LYS A 85 1.13 -15.52 -15.40
N VAL A 86 1.90 -15.35 -14.33
CA VAL A 86 2.67 -16.45 -13.74
C VAL A 86 1.74 -17.45 -13.07
N ILE A 87 0.81 -16.99 -12.24
CA ILE A 87 -0.16 -17.85 -11.54
C ILE A 87 -0.96 -18.69 -12.54
N THR A 88 -1.49 -18.07 -13.60
CA THR A 88 -2.28 -18.77 -14.63
C THR A 88 -1.48 -19.82 -15.39
N LYS A 89 -0.20 -19.56 -15.67
CA LYS A 89 0.70 -20.56 -16.28
C LYS A 89 0.96 -21.73 -15.32
N ASP A 90 1.24 -21.43 -14.06
CA ASP A 90 1.50 -22.45 -13.03
C ASP A 90 0.28 -23.36 -12.81
N THR A 91 -0.94 -22.81 -12.79
CA THR A 91 -2.17 -23.61 -12.68
C THR A 91 -2.35 -24.52 -13.90
N GLY A 92 -2.12 -24.02 -15.11
CA GLY A 92 -2.21 -24.82 -16.34
C GLY A 92 -1.17 -25.95 -16.39
N ILE A 93 0.06 -25.69 -15.95
CA ILE A 93 1.09 -26.73 -15.83
C ILE A 93 0.67 -27.80 -14.82
N ARG A 94 0.15 -27.39 -13.66
CA ARG A 94 -0.29 -28.31 -12.61
C ARG A 94 -1.43 -29.22 -13.07
N GLU A 95 -2.41 -28.67 -13.78
CA GLU A 95 -3.51 -29.43 -14.39
C GLU A 95 -2.98 -30.44 -15.42
N SER A 96 -2.10 -29.98 -16.32
CA SER A 96 -1.47 -30.85 -17.32
C SER A 96 -0.69 -32.01 -16.68
N LEU A 97 0.03 -31.76 -15.58
CA LEU A 97 0.75 -32.80 -14.84
C LEU A 97 -0.20 -33.82 -14.19
N ASN A 98 -1.33 -33.36 -13.65
CA ASN A 98 -2.35 -34.25 -13.08
C ASN A 98 -2.98 -35.14 -14.15
N ASP A 99 -3.28 -34.59 -15.33
CA ASP A 99 -3.81 -35.35 -16.47
C ASP A 99 -2.83 -36.40 -16.97
N ILE A 100 -1.54 -36.04 -17.10
CA ILE A 100 -0.48 -36.99 -17.48
C ILE A 100 -0.40 -38.12 -16.45
N ARG A 101 -0.47 -37.79 -15.15
CA ARG A 101 -0.43 -38.79 -14.08
C ARG A 101 -1.63 -39.74 -14.17
N LYS A 102 -2.84 -39.21 -14.36
CA LYS A 102 -4.06 -40.00 -14.49
C LYS A 102 -4.02 -40.92 -15.72
N LYS A 103 -3.63 -40.39 -16.89
CA LYS A 103 -3.46 -41.18 -18.12
C LYS A 103 -2.46 -42.33 -17.94
N ARG A 104 -1.35 -42.09 -17.23
CA ARG A 104 -0.37 -43.14 -16.90
C ARG A 104 -0.94 -44.20 -15.95
N GLU A 105 -1.74 -43.82 -14.96
CA GLU A 105 -2.39 -44.76 -14.06
C GLU A 105 -3.44 -45.61 -14.78
N ASP A 106 -4.26 -44.99 -15.64
CA ASP A 106 -5.28 -45.69 -16.43
C ASP A 106 -4.64 -46.62 -17.46
N SER A 107 -3.56 -46.19 -18.13
CA SER A 107 -2.78 -47.06 -19.03
C SER A 107 -2.19 -48.26 -18.29
N LYS A 108 -1.62 -48.07 -17.09
CA LYS A 108 -1.15 -49.19 -16.25
C LYS A 108 -2.29 -50.13 -15.82
N LYS A 109 -3.48 -49.60 -15.52
CA LYS A 109 -4.65 -50.43 -15.19
C LYS A 109 -5.12 -51.23 -16.40
N GLN A 110 -5.19 -50.62 -17.58
CA GLN A 110 -5.53 -51.30 -18.83
C GLN A 110 -4.52 -52.41 -19.15
N GLU A 111 -3.22 -52.14 -19.01
CA GLU A 111 -2.19 -53.15 -19.23
C GLU A 111 -2.32 -54.31 -18.23
N ARG A 112 -2.55 -54.02 -16.94
CA ARG A 112 -2.81 -55.06 -15.92
C ARG A 112 -4.06 -55.88 -16.24
N ALA A 113 -5.15 -55.23 -16.64
CA ALA A 113 -6.39 -55.90 -17.01
C ALA A 113 -6.22 -56.79 -18.25
N ALA A 114 -5.52 -56.30 -19.27
CA ALA A 114 -5.21 -57.06 -20.49
C ALA A 114 -4.31 -58.27 -20.18
N ARG A 115 -3.28 -58.10 -19.34
CA ARG A 115 -2.43 -59.21 -18.87
C ARG A 115 -3.24 -60.25 -18.08
N SER A 116 -4.13 -59.80 -17.20
CA SER A 116 -5.03 -60.69 -16.44
C SER A 116 -5.96 -61.47 -17.36
N TYR A 117 -6.57 -60.81 -18.34
CA TYR A 117 -7.43 -61.45 -19.32
C TYR A 117 -6.68 -62.51 -20.12
N TYR A 118 -5.49 -62.18 -20.63
CA TYR A 118 -4.66 -63.12 -21.37
C TYR A 118 -4.28 -64.37 -20.53
N PHE A 119 -3.89 -64.16 -19.27
CA PHE A 119 -3.61 -65.27 -18.35
C PHE A 119 -4.82 -66.17 -18.11
N GLU A 120 -6.01 -65.58 -17.95
CA GLU A 120 -7.26 -66.33 -17.76
C GLU A 120 -7.63 -67.14 -19.01
N THR A 121 -7.44 -66.57 -20.21
CA THR A 121 -7.69 -67.28 -21.47
C THR A 121 -6.77 -68.48 -21.68
N ILE A 122 -5.49 -68.38 -21.29
CA ILE A 122 -4.55 -69.51 -21.35
C ILE A 122 -4.92 -70.61 -20.35
N ARG A 123 -5.47 -70.27 -19.17
CA ARG A 123 -5.94 -71.28 -18.20
C ARG A 123 -7.14 -72.09 -18.69
N GLN A 124 -7.97 -71.52 -19.55
CA GLN A 124 -9.21 -72.14 -20.04
C GLN A 124 -9.01 -72.96 -21.33
N THR A 125 -7.83 -72.92 -21.95
CA THR A 125 -7.54 -73.83 -23.06
C THR A 125 -7.27 -75.22 -22.51
N PRO A 126 -8.09 -76.24 -22.84
CA PRO A 126 -7.78 -77.61 -22.46
C PRO A 126 -6.47 -78.04 -23.14
N ASP A 127 -5.56 -78.64 -22.39
CA ASP A 127 -4.33 -79.26 -22.89
C ASP A 127 -4.69 -80.41 -23.86
N TYR A 128 -4.96 -80.07 -25.12
CA TYR A 128 -4.80 -81.00 -26.22
C TYR A 128 -3.31 -81.07 -26.51
N THR A 129 -2.61 -81.96 -25.82
CA THR A 129 -1.51 -82.79 -26.35
C THR A 129 -0.73 -83.39 -25.19
N THR A 130 -1.07 -84.63 -24.82
CA THR A 130 -0.13 -85.76 -24.68
C THR A 130 -0.91 -87.01 -24.24
N SER A 131 -1.32 -87.84 -25.19
CA SER A 131 -1.51 -89.28 -25.00
C SER A 131 -1.40 -89.91 -26.39
N SER A 132 -0.16 -90.25 -26.78
CA SER A 132 0.39 -91.60 -26.65
C SER A 132 -0.17 -92.51 -27.74
N ALA A 133 0.62 -92.64 -28.80
CA ALA A 133 0.68 -93.85 -29.60
C ALA A 133 0.91 -95.05 -28.67
N ARG A 134 -0.12 -95.88 -28.50
CA ARG A 134 -0.05 -97.28 -28.04
C ARG A 134 -1.46 -97.86 -28.10
N ASP A 135 -1.71 -98.68 -29.10
CA ASP A 135 -1.92 -100.12 -28.92
C ASP A 135 -2.59 -100.74 -30.18
N TYR A 136 -2.08 -101.94 -30.46
CA TYR A 136 -2.41 -102.97 -31.45
C TYR A 136 -3.78 -102.95 -32.14
#